data_AF-A0A443RU08-F1
#
_entry.id   AF-A0A443RU08-F1
#
_cell.length_a   1.000
_cell.length_b   1.000
_cell.length_c   1.000
_cell.angle_alpha   90.00
_cell.angle_beta   90.00
_cell.angle_gamma   90.00
#
_symmetry.space_group_name_H-M   'P 1'
#
loop_
_entity.id
_entity.type
_entity.pdbx_description
1 polymer ?
#
loop_
_entity_poly.entity_id
_entity_poly.type
_entity_poly.pdbx_seq_one_letter_code
_entity_poly.pdbx_strand_id
1 'polypeptide(L)'
;MNRKPTYSVLLEKKIDCGEKPSDANKNCKANIEHCLFNLDDDPCEFNNLAHAYPNIVRQLWDKLVAYNKTAMPVQNQPIDPCGNPMLHNGVFTNWQDTEICKNKQFDETNTILQLRKKLI
;
A
#
# COMPACT_ATOMS: atom_id res chain seq x y z
N MET A 1 22.44 22.31 -11.92
CA MET A 1 23.04 20.98 -11.70
C MET A 1 22.65 20.07 -12.88
N ASN A 2 23.55 19.82 -13.82
CA ASN A 2 23.32 18.91 -14.96
C ASN A 2 23.80 17.49 -14.61
N ARG A 3 23.11 16.80 -13.70
CA ARG A 3 23.38 15.38 -13.46
C ARG A 3 22.66 14.59 -14.56
N LYS A 4 23.41 13.83 -15.35
CA LYS A 4 22.87 12.79 -16.23
C LYS A 4 23.12 11.44 -15.55
N PRO A 5 22.21 10.98 -14.67
CA PRO A 5 22.37 9.67 -14.06
C PRO A 5 22.42 8.59 -15.13
N THR A 6 23.41 7.71 -15.04
CA THR A 6 23.54 6.53 -15.89
C THR A 6 22.78 5.39 -15.26
N TYR A 7 21.69 4.96 -15.89
CA TYR A 7 20.79 3.93 -15.39
C TYR A 7 21.17 2.51 -15.86
N SER A 8 22.47 2.24 -16.04
CA SER A 8 22.96 0.92 -16.51
C SER A 8 22.47 -0.23 -15.63
N VAL A 9 22.46 -0.04 -14.32
CA VAL A 9 21.93 -1.02 -13.34
C VAL A 9 20.42 -1.29 -13.52
N LEU A 10 19.66 -0.31 -14.03
CA LEU A 10 18.23 -0.50 -14.30
C LEU A 10 17.99 -1.24 -15.62
N LEU A 11 18.87 -1.06 -16.60
CA LEU A 11 18.82 -1.79 -17.87
C LEU A 11 19.03 -3.29 -17.68
N GLU A 12 19.97 -3.68 -16.81
CA GLU A 12 20.22 -5.08 -16.46
C GLU A 12 19.06 -5.74 -15.71
N LYS A 13 18.23 -4.94 -15.02
CA LYS A 13 17.07 -5.41 -14.25
C LYS A 13 15.74 -5.32 -14.99
N LYS A 14 15.77 -4.97 -16.27
CA LYS A 14 14.56 -4.87 -17.07
C LYS A 14 13.98 -6.27 -17.32
N ILE A 15 12.75 -6.50 -16.87
CA ILE A 15 11.97 -7.70 -17.18
C ILE A 15 11.36 -7.52 -18.58
N ASP A 16 11.48 -8.56 -19.42
CA ASP A 16 10.79 -8.64 -20.71
C ASP A 16 9.53 -9.51 -20.55
N CYS A 17 8.37 -8.88 -20.69
CA CYS A 17 7.07 -9.52 -20.53
C CYS A 17 6.47 -10.02 -21.86
N GLY A 18 7.13 -9.74 -22.99
CA GLY A 18 6.52 -9.92 -24.31
C GLY A 18 5.24 -9.09 -24.50
N GLU A 19 4.34 -9.58 -25.36
CA GLU A 19 3.07 -8.93 -25.63
C GLU A 19 2.05 -9.18 -24.53
N LYS A 20 1.44 -8.11 -24.02
CA LYS A 20 0.41 -8.20 -22.98
C LYS A 20 -0.91 -8.75 -23.56
N PRO A 21 -1.45 -9.87 -23.03
CA PRO A 21 -2.76 -10.38 -23.42
C PRO A 21 -3.87 -9.37 -23.12
N SER A 22 -4.89 -9.34 -23.98
CA SER A 22 -6.02 -8.40 -23.86
C SER A 22 -6.86 -8.61 -22.59
N ASP A 23 -6.85 -9.83 -22.05
CA ASP A 23 -7.59 -10.27 -20.87
C ASP A 23 -6.79 -10.19 -19.57
N ALA A 24 -5.48 -9.90 -19.61
CA ALA A 24 -4.62 -9.84 -18.43
C ALA A 24 -5.13 -8.88 -17.33
N ASN A 25 -5.82 -7.79 -17.72
CA ASN A 25 -6.41 -6.84 -16.75
C ASN A 25 -7.79 -7.28 -16.21
N LYS A 26 -8.38 -8.35 -16.77
CA LYS A 26 -9.77 -8.77 -16.51
C LYS A 26 -9.84 -10.16 -15.88
N ASN A 27 -8.85 -11.01 -16.15
CA ASN A 27 -8.81 -12.41 -15.73
C ASN A 27 -8.46 -12.59 -14.24
N CYS A 28 -7.96 -11.54 -13.58
CA CYS A 28 -7.76 -11.48 -12.14
C CYS A 28 -8.49 -10.27 -11.55
N LYS A 29 -9.44 -10.54 -10.64
CA LYS A 29 -10.13 -9.51 -9.85
C LYS A 29 -9.91 -9.80 -8.37
N ALA A 30 -8.75 -9.40 -7.86
CA ALA A 30 -8.27 -9.76 -6.52
C ALA A 30 -9.21 -9.34 -5.36
N ASN A 31 -10.11 -8.38 -5.59
CA ASN A 31 -11.12 -7.98 -4.62
C ASN A 31 -12.40 -8.86 -4.65
N ILE A 32 -12.49 -9.79 -5.58
CA ILE A 32 -13.63 -10.70 -5.77
C ILE A 32 -13.20 -12.15 -5.51
N GLU A 33 -12.08 -12.57 -6.07
CA GLU A 33 -11.55 -13.93 -5.92
C GLU A 33 -10.02 -13.96 -5.88
N HIS A 34 -9.45 -15.11 -5.48
CA HIS A 34 -8.00 -15.31 -5.45
C HIS A 34 -7.42 -15.43 -6.86
N CYS A 35 -6.23 -14.89 -7.04
CA CYS A 35 -5.44 -15.07 -8.26
C CYS A 35 -4.17 -15.86 -7.94
N LEU A 36 -3.68 -16.62 -8.93
CA LEU A 36 -2.46 -17.42 -8.80
C LEU A 36 -1.61 -17.20 -10.06
N PHE A 37 -0.33 -16.91 -9.88
CA PHE A 37 0.62 -16.69 -10.96
C PHE A 37 1.88 -17.53 -10.72
N ASN A 38 2.51 -17.99 -11.78
CA ASN A 38 3.83 -18.61 -11.71
C ASN A 38 4.89 -17.55 -12.04
N LEU A 39 5.61 -17.03 -11.06
CA LEU A 39 6.55 -15.93 -11.28
C LEU A 39 7.78 -16.32 -12.12
N ASP A 40 8.14 -17.62 -12.16
CA ASP A 40 9.26 -18.10 -12.96
C ASP A 40 8.94 -18.09 -14.46
N ASP A 41 7.68 -18.41 -14.82
CA ASP A 41 7.21 -18.49 -16.22
C ASP A 41 6.46 -17.23 -16.67
N ASP A 42 5.83 -16.51 -15.74
CA ASP A 42 4.98 -15.33 -15.96
C ASP A 42 5.32 -14.21 -14.95
N PRO A 43 6.49 -13.56 -15.11
CA PRO A 43 6.96 -12.52 -14.19
C PRO A 43 6.10 -11.24 -14.24
N CYS A 44 5.18 -11.15 -15.20
CA CYS A 44 4.33 -9.97 -15.42
C CYS A 44 2.87 -10.22 -15.07
N GLU A 45 2.57 -11.39 -14.50
CA GLU A 45 1.27 -11.76 -13.91
C GLU A 45 0.12 -11.63 -14.92
N PHE A 46 0.34 -12.05 -16.17
CA PHE A 46 -0.67 -11.95 -17.22
C PHE A 46 -1.68 -13.10 -17.22
N ASN A 47 -1.30 -14.27 -16.71
CA ASN A 47 -2.07 -15.50 -16.82
C ASN A 47 -2.50 -16.00 -15.43
N ASN A 48 -3.76 -15.75 -15.07
CA ASN A 48 -4.31 -16.24 -13.81
C ASN A 48 -4.55 -17.76 -13.86
N LEU A 49 -3.86 -18.49 -12.99
CA LEU A 49 -3.89 -19.95 -12.87
C LEU A 49 -4.79 -20.47 -11.73
N ALA A 50 -5.51 -19.59 -11.02
CA ALA A 50 -6.22 -19.94 -9.79
C ALA A 50 -7.26 -21.07 -10.00
N HIS A 51 -8.00 -21.01 -11.11
CA HIS A 51 -9.00 -22.02 -11.48
C HIS A 51 -8.38 -23.34 -11.95
N ALA A 52 -7.17 -23.30 -12.49
CA ALA A 52 -6.45 -24.49 -12.94
C ALA A 52 -5.80 -25.26 -11.77
N TYR A 53 -5.34 -24.56 -10.72
CA TYR A 53 -4.66 -25.16 -9.57
C TYR A 53 -5.27 -24.73 -8.22
N PRO A 54 -6.54 -25.10 -7.94
CA PRO A 54 -7.24 -24.70 -6.72
C PRO A 54 -6.62 -25.28 -5.44
N ASN A 55 -5.89 -26.38 -5.55
CA ASN A 55 -5.12 -26.97 -4.45
C ASN A 55 -3.95 -26.07 -4.01
N ILE A 56 -3.25 -25.42 -4.96
CA ILE A 56 -2.16 -24.48 -4.67
C ILE A 56 -2.72 -23.21 -4.04
N VAL A 57 -3.83 -22.70 -4.59
CA VAL A 57 -4.55 -21.55 -4.00
C VAL A 57 -4.88 -21.82 -2.53
N ARG A 58 -5.43 -23.00 -2.22
CA ARG A 58 -5.75 -23.38 -0.82
C ARG A 58 -4.50 -23.43 0.06
N GLN A 59 -3.41 -24.03 -0.42
CA GLN A 59 -2.16 -24.09 0.35
C GLN A 59 -1.58 -22.70 0.66
N LEU A 60 -1.60 -21.78 -0.31
CA LEU A 60 -1.14 -20.41 -0.09
C LEU A 60 -2.08 -19.63 0.83
N TRP A 61 -3.39 -19.85 0.71
CA TRP A 61 -4.38 -19.27 1.61
C TRP A 61 -4.18 -19.72 3.06
N ASP A 62 -3.95 -21.02 3.29
CA ASP A 62 -3.70 -21.55 4.62
C ASP A 62 -2.44 -20.93 5.25
N LYS A 63 -1.41 -20.64 4.44
CA LYS A 63 -0.22 -19.88 4.88
C LYS A 63 -0.57 -18.45 5.27
N LEU A 64 -1.39 -17.74 4.47
CA LEU A 64 -1.86 -16.39 4.81
C LEU A 64 -2.66 -16.38 6.12
N VAL A 65 -3.54 -17.35 6.31
CA VAL A 65 -4.30 -17.52 7.56
C VAL A 65 -3.35 -17.76 8.75
N ALA A 66 -2.31 -18.58 8.57
CA ALA A 66 -1.32 -18.80 9.61
C ALA A 66 -0.56 -17.51 9.97
N TYR A 67 -0.12 -16.72 8.99
CA TYR A 67 0.52 -15.43 9.24
C TYR A 67 -0.41 -14.42 9.92
N ASN A 68 -1.69 -14.41 9.53
CA ASN A 68 -2.67 -13.52 10.14
C ASN A 68 -2.88 -13.82 11.63
N LYS A 69 -2.78 -15.09 12.07
CA LYS A 69 -2.89 -15.47 13.49
C LYS A 69 -1.79 -14.88 14.37
N THR A 70 -0.62 -14.58 13.79
CA THR A 70 0.53 -14.01 14.49
C THR A 70 0.78 -12.54 14.12
N ALA A 71 -0.08 -11.94 13.30
CA ALA A 71 0.09 -10.57 12.84
C ALA A 71 -0.15 -9.59 13.99
N MET A 72 0.71 -8.57 14.09
CA MET A 72 0.45 -7.44 14.97
C MET A 72 -0.71 -6.61 14.42
N PRO A 73 -1.54 -6.01 15.28
CA PRO A 73 -2.56 -5.07 14.84
C PRO A 73 -1.96 -3.93 14.02
N VAL A 74 -2.67 -3.49 12.99
CA VAL A 74 -2.28 -2.34 12.17
C VAL A 74 -2.20 -1.10 13.08
N GLN A 75 -1.04 -0.45 13.14
CA GLN A 75 -0.79 0.73 13.99
C GLN A 75 -1.10 2.05 13.29
N ASN A 76 -2.06 2.06 12.35
CA ASN A 76 -2.40 3.28 11.63
C ASN A 76 -3.04 4.28 12.62
N GLN A 77 -2.39 5.42 12.81
CA GLN A 77 -2.87 6.50 13.67
C GLN A 77 -3.51 7.60 12.81
N PRO A 78 -4.46 8.37 13.35
CA PRO A 78 -4.88 9.61 12.72
C PRO A 78 -3.68 10.52 12.45
N ILE A 79 -3.79 11.34 11.41
CA ILE A 79 -2.78 12.38 11.15
C ILE A 79 -2.69 13.26 12.40
N ASP A 80 -1.47 13.42 12.91
CA ASP A 80 -1.18 14.33 14.01
C ASP A 80 -1.17 15.78 13.47
N PRO A 81 -2.12 16.64 13.87
CA PRO A 81 -2.17 18.03 13.38
C PRO A 81 -0.90 18.82 13.69
N CYS A 82 -0.18 18.43 14.74
CA CYS A 82 1.10 19.04 15.11
C CYS A 82 2.20 18.79 14.08
N GLY A 83 2.07 17.76 13.24
CA GLY A 83 3.02 17.48 12.15
C GLY A 83 2.89 18.43 10.96
N ASN A 84 1.93 19.37 10.98
CA ASN A 84 1.76 20.34 9.90
C ASN A 84 3.01 21.24 9.76
N PRO A 85 3.73 21.24 8.62
CA PRO A 85 4.92 22.07 8.42
C PRO A 85 4.69 23.56 8.58
N MET A 86 3.45 24.05 8.44
CA MET A 86 3.11 25.45 8.72
C MET A 86 3.35 25.85 10.17
N LEU A 87 3.33 24.90 11.10
CA LEU A 87 3.68 25.11 12.51
C LEU A 87 5.21 25.13 12.73
N HIS A 88 5.99 24.76 11.71
CA HIS A 88 7.45 24.54 11.78
C HIS A 88 8.20 25.28 10.66
N ASN A 89 7.82 26.55 10.41
CA ASN A 89 8.46 27.41 9.42
C ASN A 89 8.50 26.82 7.99
N GLY A 90 7.54 25.98 7.64
CA GLY A 90 7.43 25.32 6.34
C GLY A 90 8.32 24.09 6.17
N VAL A 91 8.87 23.54 7.25
CA VAL A 91 9.80 22.39 7.21
C VAL A 91 9.19 21.15 7.85
N PHE A 92 9.40 19.98 7.25
CA PHE A 92 9.15 18.71 7.91
C PHE A 92 10.26 18.46 8.94
N THR A 93 9.91 18.50 10.23
CA THR A 93 10.83 18.33 11.36
C THR A 93 10.31 17.27 12.32
N ASN A 94 11.09 16.88 13.32
CA ASN A 94 10.54 16.12 14.45
C ASN A 94 9.68 17.08 15.31
N TRP A 95 8.36 16.98 15.18
CA TRP A 95 7.43 17.91 15.82
C TRP A 95 7.11 17.55 17.27
N GLN A 96 7.22 16.28 17.67
CA GLN A 96 6.83 15.83 19.02
C GLN A 96 7.78 16.34 20.12
N ASP A 97 9.01 16.68 19.77
CA ASP A 97 9.99 17.25 20.68
C ASP A 97 9.88 18.78 20.82
N THR A 98 9.02 19.42 20.02
CA THR A 98 8.88 20.88 20.00
C THR A 98 7.94 21.37 21.09
N GLU A 99 8.24 22.52 21.68
CA GLU A 99 7.39 23.17 22.70
C GLU A 99 5.98 23.50 22.17
N ILE A 100 5.84 23.71 20.85
CA ILE A 100 4.56 23.90 20.15
C ILE A 100 3.62 22.71 20.39
N CYS A 101 4.17 21.51 20.51
CA CYS A 101 3.44 20.25 20.57
C CYS A 101 3.40 19.62 21.97
N LYS A 102 4.14 20.16 22.95
CA LYS A 102 4.17 19.66 24.34
C LYS A 102 2.97 20.10 25.17
N ASN A 103 2.39 21.26 24.85
CA ASN A 103 1.17 21.72 25.48
C ASN A 103 -0.02 21.10 24.75
N LYS A 104 -0.43 19.88 25.14
CA LYS A 104 -1.70 19.26 24.72
C LYS A 104 -2.92 20.01 25.29
N GLN A 105 -3.00 21.32 25.08
CA GLN A 105 -4.25 22.06 25.22
C GLN A 105 -4.97 22.01 23.87
N PHE A 106 -5.28 20.81 23.40
CA PHE A 106 -6.30 20.68 22.36
C PHE A 106 -7.62 20.83 23.09
N ASP A 107 -8.20 22.03 23.02
CA ASP A 107 -9.55 22.27 23.48
C ASP A 107 -10.50 21.35 22.68
N GLU A 108 -11.01 20.32 23.36
CA GLU A 108 -11.95 19.34 22.81
C GLU A 108 -13.32 19.96 22.46
N THR A 109 -13.50 21.28 22.57
CA THR A 109 -14.83 21.90 22.51
C THR A 109 -15.10 22.85 21.34
N ASN A 110 -14.52 22.67 20.15
CA ASN A 110 -15.10 23.13 18.87
C ASN A 110 -14.33 22.55 17.67
N THR A 111 -14.75 21.44 17.06
CA THR A 111 -15.65 21.49 15.91
C THR A 111 -16.36 20.14 15.76
N ILE A 112 -17.67 20.22 15.85
CA ILE A 112 -18.64 19.15 15.65
C ILE A 112 -18.38 18.45 14.31
N LEU A 113 -18.04 17.16 14.38
CA LEU A 113 -18.72 16.06 13.71
C LEU A 113 -19.64 16.45 12.53
N GLN A 114 -19.10 16.87 11.39
CA GLN A 114 -19.78 16.85 10.09
C GLN A 114 -18.73 16.56 9.01
N LEU A 115 -18.59 15.33 8.55
CA LEU A 115 -19.35 14.82 7.41
C LEU A 115 -19.31 13.28 7.43
N ARG A 116 -20.40 12.64 7.85
CA ARG A 116 -20.81 11.30 7.36
C ARG A 116 -22.23 10.94 7.84
N LYS A 117 -23.22 11.78 7.51
CA LYS A 117 -24.64 11.38 7.40
C LYS A 117 -25.37 12.26 6.37
N LYS A 118 -25.17 11.91 5.10
CA LYS A 118 -25.98 12.22 3.90
C LYS A 118 -25.20 11.59 2.74
N LEU A 119 -25.68 10.69 1.90
CA LEU A 119 -26.92 9.96 1.67
C LEU A 119 -26.46 8.52 1.28
N ILE A 120 -27.39 7.56 1.26
CA ILE A 120 -27.47 6.39 0.34
C ILE A 120 -26.15 5.91 -0.27
#